data_AF-A0A7J4P1I8-F1
#
_entry.id   AF-A0A7J4P1I8-F1
#
_cell.length_a   1.000
_cell.length_b   1.000
_cell.length_c   1.000
_cell.angle_alpha   90.00
_cell.angle_beta   90.00
_cell.angle_gamma   90.00
#
_symmetry.space_group_name_H-M   'P 1'
#
loop_
_entity.id
_entity.type
_entity.pdbx_description
1 polymer ?
#
loop_
_entity_poly.entity_id
_entity_poly.type
_entity_poly.pdbx_seq_one_letter_code
_entity_poly.pdbx_strand_id
1 'polypeptide(L)'
;IAGLDALPEMVGRAAEMGKPVHFTTGLGELTSNVAPQLVAGLSVLSYVSELCAKLGVRVIYTVYQSQVMPIATELMKEAYTRVGKAEEFDANDQVRYGSGEQFAYASAVQGIAERERPAANIMIGPFYAESMLFSETFYRIGSIQLAGTARGYQIPFFAVVCDYLLIAEEIYAAGAYVSKDVGQVGSIRGQDIGKIIALALMIVGVLLTLLGSNVLVNFMKL
;
A
#
# COMPACT_ATOMS: atom_id res chain seq x y z
N ILE A 1 13.18 -3.49 -0.80
CA ILE A 1 12.83 -2.32 0.05
C ILE A 1 12.48 -2.91 1.40
N ALA A 2 13.16 -2.50 2.47
CA ALA A 2 13.15 -3.23 3.75
C ALA A 2 11.74 -3.63 4.24
N GLY A 3 10.75 -2.73 4.14
CA GLY A 3 9.37 -3.08 4.47
C GLY A 3 8.80 -4.20 3.59
N LEU A 4 8.94 -4.13 2.27
CA LEU A 4 8.43 -5.17 1.36
C LEU A 4 9.16 -6.51 1.48
N ASP A 5 10.45 -6.47 1.86
CA ASP A 5 11.25 -7.66 2.08
C ASP A 5 10.77 -8.45 3.31
N ALA A 6 9.97 -7.84 4.19
CA ALA A 6 9.33 -8.50 5.32
C ALA A 6 8.04 -9.25 4.98
N LEU A 7 7.42 -9.01 3.81
CA LEU A 7 6.15 -9.67 3.45
C LEU A 7 6.21 -11.21 3.49
N PRO A 8 7.26 -11.88 2.96
CA PRO A 8 7.38 -13.34 3.07
C PRO A 8 7.49 -13.82 4.52
N GLU A 9 8.20 -13.09 5.39
CA GLU A 9 8.31 -13.40 6.82
C GLU A 9 6.95 -13.30 7.51
N MET A 10 6.21 -12.20 7.26
CA MET A 10 4.90 -11.97 7.85
C MET A 10 3.89 -13.07 7.46
N VAL A 11 3.88 -13.48 6.19
CA VAL A 11 3.01 -14.59 5.72
C VAL A 11 3.49 -15.93 6.28
N GLY A 12 4.80 -16.17 6.35
CA GLY A 12 5.37 -17.37 6.96
C GLY A 12 4.96 -17.53 8.43
N ARG A 13 5.05 -16.45 9.21
CA ARG A 13 4.56 -16.42 10.60
C ARG A 13 3.07 -16.71 10.70
N ALA A 14 2.27 -16.18 9.78
CA ALA A 14 0.83 -16.48 9.74
C ALA A 14 0.55 -17.97 9.47
N ALA A 15 1.34 -18.59 8.58
CA ALA A 15 1.29 -20.04 8.32
C ALA A 15 1.64 -20.85 9.57
N GLU A 16 2.76 -20.52 10.24
CA GLU A 16 3.21 -21.20 11.47
C GLU A 16 2.18 -21.10 12.60
N MET A 17 1.48 -19.97 12.70
CA MET A 17 0.47 -19.73 13.72
C MET A 17 -0.92 -20.27 13.35
N GLY A 18 -1.12 -20.76 12.12
CA GLY A 18 -2.44 -21.19 11.63
C GLY A 18 -3.48 -20.07 11.64
N LYS A 19 -3.04 -18.81 11.43
CA LYS A 19 -3.89 -17.61 11.52
C LYS A 19 -3.93 -16.86 10.19
N PRO A 20 -5.00 -16.10 9.92
CA PRO A 20 -5.08 -15.35 8.67
C PRO A 20 -4.10 -14.18 8.63
N VAL A 21 -3.88 -13.66 7.42
CA VAL A 21 -3.30 -12.34 7.14
C VAL A 21 -4.43 -11.38 6.86
N HIS A 22 -4.43 -10.21 7.49
CA HIS A 22 -5.33 -9.12 7.14
C HIS A 22 -4.63 -8.14 6.19
N PHE A 23 -5.36 -7.65 5.20
CA PHE A 23 -4.89 -6.63 4.27
C PHE A 23 -5.94 -5.52 4.12
N THR A 24 -5.51 -4.26 3.99
CA THR A 24 -6.37 -3.14 3.62
C THR A 24 -5.61 -2.12 2.79
N THR A 25 -6.30 -1.49 1.84
CA THR A 25 -5.76 -0.37 1.04
C THR A 25 -6.17 0.99 1.57
N GLY A 26 -6.81 1.09 2.74
CA GLY A 26 -7.28 2.37 3.28
C GLY A 26 -8.45 2.97 2.52
N LEU A 27 -8.57 4.30 2.55
CA LEU A 27 -9.72 5.07 2.04
C LEU A 27 -9.48 5.62 0.64
N GLY A 28 -9.29 4.73 -0.33
CA GLY A 28 -8.99 5.09 -1.71
C GLY A 28 -10.20 5.02 -2.64
N GLU A 29 -10.26 5.96 -3.59
CA GLU A 29 -11.16 5.91 -4.75
C GLU A 29 -10.36 5.96 -6.05
N LEU A 30 -10.80 5.22 -7.07
CA LEU A 30 -10.11 5.07 -8.35
C LEU A 30 -10.05 6.35 -9.20
N THR A 31 -10.94 7.30 -8.95
CA THR A 31 -11.08 8.55 -9.72
C THR A 31 -10.46 9.77 -9.01
N SER A 32 -9.97 9.58 -7.79
CA SER A 32 -9.46 10.65 -6.94
C SER A 32 -7.95 10.88 -7.12
N ASN A 33 -7.43 11.97 -6.56
CA ASN A 33 -5.99 12.23 -6.52
C ASN A 33 -5.18 11.21 -5.68
N VAL A 34 -5.84 10.36 -4.90
CA VAL A 34 -5.20 9.27 -4.16
C VAL A 34 -5.26 7.92 -4.88
N ALA A 35 -5.89 7.85 -6.06
CA ALA A 35 -5.96 6.64 -6.86
C ALA A 35 -4.60 5.95 -7.09
N PRO A 36 -3.48 6.67 -7.33
CA PRO A 36 -2.18 6.02 -7.48
C PRO A 36 -1.74 5.22 -6.24
N GLN A 37 -2.07 5.69 -5.03
CA GLN A 37 -1.77 4.98 -3.79
C GLN A 37 -2.61 3.72 -3.66
N LEU A 38 -3.89 3.79 -4.04
CA LEU A 38 -4.79 2.65 -4.05
C LEU A 38 -4.31 1.58 -5.03
N VAL A 39 -3.95 1.96 -6.26
CA VAL A 39 -3.43 1.03 -7.27
C VAL A 39 -2.15 0.36 -6.79
N ALA A 40 -1.22 1.12 -6.20
CA ALA A 40 -0.02 0.55 -5.61
C ALA A 40 -0.34 -0.47 -4.51
N GLY A 41 -1.30 -0.16 -3.61
CA GLY A 41 -1.79 -1.08 -2.60
C GLY A 41 -2.39 -2.36 -3.17
N LEU A 42 -3.18 -2.26 -4.24
CA LEU A 42 -3.76 -3.41 -4.95
C LEU A 42 -2.70 -4.30 -5.62
N SER A 43 -1.62 -3.72 -6.14
CA SER A 43 -0.49 -4.50 -6.65
C SER A 43 0.17 -5.32 -5.55
N VAL A 44 0.36 -4.74 -4.36
CA VAL A 44 0.92 -5.49 -3.23
C VAL A 44 -0.08 -6.52 -2.69
N LEU A 45 -1.39 -6.23 -2.70
CA LEU A 45 -2.43 -7.20 -2.37
C LEU A 45 -2.32 -8.45 -3.23
N SER A 46 -2.22 -8.32 -4.56
CA SER A 46 -2.10 -9.48 -5.47
C SER A 46 -0.90 -10.35 -5.11
N TYR A 47 0.25 -9.75 -4.80
CA TYR A 47 1.43 -10.50 -4.39
C TYR A 47 1.29 -11.18 -3.03
N VAL A 48 0.75 -10.47 -2.03
CA VAL A 48 0.49 -11.05 -0.71
C VAL A 48 -0.50 -12.20 -0.84
N SER A 49 -1.54 -12.07 -1.67
CA SER A 49 -2.47 -13.17 -1.97
C SER A 49 -1.78 -14.38 -2.60
N GLU A 50 -0.82 -14.16 -3.51
CA GLU A 50 -0.03 -15.25 -4.11
C GLU A 50 0.86 -15.95 -3.07
N LEU A 51 1.54 -15.19 -2.20
CA LEU A 51 2.33 -15.74 -1.09
C LEU A 51 1.46 -16.54 -0.12
N CYS A 52 0.32 -15.98 0.26
CA CYS A 52 -0.66 -16.61 1.13
C CYS A 52 -1.16 -17.93 0.52
N ALA A 53 -1.53 -17.94 -0.76
CA ALA A 53 -1.96 -19.16 -1.46
C ALA A 53 -0.85 -20.24 -1.49
N LYS A 54 0.41 -19.87 -1.78
CA LYS A 54 1.56 -20.79 -1.75
C LYS A 54 1.74 -21.47 -0.40
N LEU A 55 1.51 -20.73 0.68
CA LEU A 55 1.70 -21.19 2.06
C LEU A 55 0.43 -21.73 2.71
N GLY A 56 -0.70 -21.77 1.99
CA GLY A 56 -1.98 -22.22 2.53
C GLY A 56 -2.53 -21.29 3.63
N VAL A 57 -2.18 -20.01 3.57
CA VAL A 57 -2.62 -18.98 4.52
C VAL A 57 -3.83 -18.25 3.96
N ARG A 58 -4.88 -18.14 4.76
CA ARG A 58 -6.04 -17.33 4.41
C ARG A 58 -5.70 -15.84 4.48
N VAL A 59 -5.91 -15.11 3.38
CA VAL A 59 -5.87 -13.64 3.37
C VAL A 59 -7.29 -13.08 3.43
N ILE A 60 -7.49 -12.08 4.30
CA ILE A 60 -8.73 -11.33 4.45
C ILE A 60 -8.46 -9.89 4.04
N TYR A 61 -9.03 -9.46 2.93
CA TYR A 61 -8.95 -8.09 2.44
C TYR A 61 -10.21 -7.32 2.83
N THR A 62 -10.06 -6.23 3.58
CA THR A 62 -11.16 -5.30 3.86
C THR A 62 -11.18 -4.17 2.85
N VAL A 63 -12.38 -3.85 2.35
CA VAL A 63 -12.57 -2.89 1.27
C VAL A 63 -13.43 -1.72 1.75
N TYR A 64 -12.91 -0.51 1.55
CA TYR A 64 -13.63 0.74 1.85
C TYR A 64 -14.68 1.05 0.78
N GLN A 65 -14.31 0.98 -0.50
CA GLN A 65 -15.15 1.38 -1.62
C GLN A 65 -15.66 0.17 -2.40
N SER A 66 -16.97 0.08 -2.61
CA SER A 66 -17.61 -1.04 -3.30
C SER A 66 -17.10 -1.23 -4.73
N GLN A 67 -16.77 -0.12 -5.42
CA GLN A 67 -16.16 -0.13 -6.75
C GLN A 67 -14.77 -0.79 -6.81
N VAL A 68 -14.06 -0.92 -5.69
CA VAL A 68 -12.76 -1.59 -5.62
C VAL A 68 -12.91 -3.10 -5.48
N MET A 69 -14.04 -3.57 -4.96
CA MET A 69 -14.24 -5.01 -4.68
C MET A 69 -14.05 -5.89 -5.92
N PRO A 70 -14.64 -5.60 -7.11
CA PRO A 70 -14.45 -6.47 -8.26
C PRO A 70 -12.99 -6.56 -8.70
N ILE A 71 -12.26 -5.44 -8.63
CA ILE A 71 -10.84 -5.39 -9.00
C ILE A 71 -10.02 -6.23 -8.01
N ALA A 72 -10.25 -6.05 -6.71
CA ALA A 72 -9.55 -6.83 -5.69
C ALA A 72 -9.86 -8.32 -5.80
N THR A 73 -11.13 -8.69 -6.00
CA THR A 73 -11.56 -10.07 -6.21
C THR A 73 -10.82 -10.71 -7.37
N GLU A 74 -10.78 -10.06 -8.54
CA GLU A 74 -10.06 -10.62 -9.69
C GLU A 74 -8.54 -10.71 -9.45
N LEU A 75 -7.92 -9.69 -8.84
CA LEU A 75 -6.49 -9.71 -8.53
C LEU A 75 -6.11 -10.83 -7.56
N MET A 76 -6.94 -11.08 -6.54
CA MET A 76 -6.74 -12.15 -5.57
C MET A 76 -7.00 -13.52 -6.20
N LYS A 77 -8.07 -13.66 -6.98
CA LYS A 77 -8.39 -14.90 -7.71
C LYS A 77 -7.28 -15.28 -8.68
N GLU A 78 -6.76 -14.32 -9.43
CA GLU A 78 -5.66 -14.54 -10.37
C GLU A 78 -4.39 -14.97 -9.61
N ALA A 79 -4.10 -14.35 -8.46
CA ALA A 79 -2.97 -14.74 -7.61
C ALA A 79 -3.06 -16.19 -7.13
N TYR A 80 -4.24 -16.64 -6.71
CA TYR A 80 -4.49 -18.05 -6.36
C TYR A 80 -4.38 -18.97 -7.58
N THR A 81 -4.85 -18.52 -8.74
CA THR A 81 -4.79 -19.27 -10.00
C THR A 81 -3.35 -19.49 -10.47
N ARG A 82 -2.47 -18.48 -10.35
CA ARG A 82 -1.05 -18.57 -10.74
C ARG A 82 -0.28 -19.68 -10.01
N VAL A 83 -0.77 -20.10 -8.85
CA VAL A 83 -0.13 -21.13 -8.02
C VAL A 83 -0.93 -22.45 -8.01
N GLY A 84 -1.93 -22.56 -8.89
CA GLY A 84 -2.73 -23.77 -9.07
C GLY A 84 -3.69 -24.08 -7.93
N LYS A 85 -4.14 -23.06 -7.19
CA LYS A 85 -5.04 -23.19 -6.02
C LYS A 85 -6.29 -22.32 -6.15
N ALA A 86 -6.83 -22.22 -7.36
CA ALA A 86 -7.98 -21.35 -7.65
C ALA A 86 -9.21 -21.73 -6.80
N GLU A 87 -9.34 -23.01 -6.45
CA GLU A 87 -10.40 -23.58 -5.62
C GLU A 87 -10.33 -23.18 -4.14
N GLU A 88 -9.16 -22.73 -3.66
CA GLU A 88 -9.01 -22.22 -2.28
C GLU A 88 -9.49 -20.76 -2.15
N PHE A 89 -9.76 -20.07 -3.25
CA PHE A 89 -10.22 -18.68 -3.22
C PHE A 89 -11.74 -18.58 -3.06
N ASP A 90 -12.20 -17.97 -1.97
CA ASP A 90 -13.60 -17.61 -1.73
C ASP A 90 -13.75 -16.09 -1.57
N ALA A 91 -14.32 -15.45 -2.59
CA ALA A 91 -14.54 -14.01 -2.58
C ALA A 91 -15.46 -13.54 -1.45
N ASN A 92 -16.44 -14.36 -1.01
CA ASN A 92 -17.38 -13.96 0.03
C ASN A 92 -16.72 -13.94 1.42
N ASP A 93 -15.76 -14.84 1.65
CA ASP A 93 -15.01 -14.88 2.91
C ASP A 93 -13.81 -13.92 2.88
N GLN A 94 -13.11 -13.82 1.75
CA GLN A 94 -11.81 -13.16 1.68
C GLN A 94 -11.88 -11.70 1.25
N VAL A 95 -12.93 -11.25 0.55
CA VAL A 95 -13.09 -9.85 0.10
C VAL A 95 -14.28 -9.22 0.82
N ARG A 96 -14.00 -8.56 1.94
CA ARG A 96 -15.02 -8.08 2.87
C ARG A 96 -15.24 -6.58 2.72
N TYR A 97 -16.42 -6.19 2.24
CA TYR A 97 -16.83 -4.79 2.28
C TYR A 97 -17.06 -4.36 3.74
N GLY A 98 -16.43 -3.25 4.14
CA GLY A 98 -16.65 -2.69 5.47
C GLY A 98 -17.71 -1.60 5.48
N SER A 99 -17.45 -0.49 4.79
CA SER A 99 -18.37 0.65 4.61
C SER A 99 -17.66 1.72 3.76
N GLY A 100 -18.42 2.51 3.00
CA GLY A 100 -17.93 3.71 2.31
C GLY A 100 -17.86 4.96 3.19
N GLU A 101 -18.09 4.81 4.50
CA GLU A 101 -17.97 5.87 5.51
C GLU A 101 -16.79 5.59 6.44
N GLN A 102 -15.86 6.53 6.57
CA GLN A 102 -14.55 6.34 7.21
C GLN A 102 -14.59 5.64 8.59
N PHE A 103 -15.38 6.16 9.53
CA PHE A 103 -15.41 5.59 10.89
C PHE A 103 -16.27 4.33 11.00
N ALA A 104 -17.26 4.16 10.12
CA ALA A 104 -17.98 2.91 10.00
C ALA A 104 -17.07 1.80 9.43
N TYR A 105 -16.26 2.13 8.43
CA TYR A 105 -15.23 1.25 7.89
C TYR A 105 -14.23 0.86 8.98
N ALA A 106 -13.80 1.84 9.77
CA ALA A 106 -12.89 1.56 10.87
C ALA A 106 -13.47 0.62 11.91
N SER A 107 -14.72 0.83 12.30
CA SER A 107 -15.42 -0.06 13.22
C SER A 107 -15.57 -1.48 12.65
N ALA A 108 -15.80 -1.60 11.34
CA ALA A 108 -15.87 -2.89 10.66
C ALA A 108 -14.52 -3.62 10.67
N VAL A 109 -13.42 -2.92 10.35
CA VAL A 109 -12.05 -3.47 10.40
C VAL A 109 -11.69 -3.91 11.82
N GLN A 110 -12.02 -3.12 12.84
CA GLN A 110 -11.77 -3.50 14.24
C GLN A 110 -12.54 -4.75 14.64
N GLY A 111 -13.82 -4.84 14.26
CA GLY A 111 -14.61 -6.04 14.50
C GLY A 111 -14.02 -7.29 13.82
N ILE A 112 -13.48 -7.13 12.60
CA ILE A 112 -12.80 -8.23 11.89
C ILE A 112 -11.51 -8.61 12.63
N ALA A 113 -10.71 -7.64 13.07
CA ALA A 113 -9.48 -7.90 13.83
C ALA A 113 -9.76 -8.72 15.09
N GLU A 114 -10.76 -8.34 15.89
CA GLU A 114 -11.09 -9.03 17.15
C GLU A 114 -11.61 -10.46 16.92
N ARG A 115 -12.38 -10.70 15.85
CA ARG A 115 -12.92 -12.03 15.53
C ARG A 115 -11.90 -12.97 14.90
N GLU A 116 -11.17 -12.47 13.90
CA GLU A 116 -10.28 -13.29 13.08
C GLU A 116 -8.87 -13.41 13.67
N ARG A 117 -8.49 -12.45 14.52
CA ARG A 117 -7.20 -12.37 15.22
C ARG A 117 -6.00 -12.69 14.32
N PRO A 118 -5.84 -11.99 13.16
CA PRO A 118 -4.80 -12.32 12.20
C PRO A 118 -3.40 -12.24 12.81
N ALA A 119 -2.50 -13.08 12.33
CA ALA A 119 -1.11 -13.04 12.77
C ALA A 119 -0.36 -11.83 12.19
N ALA A 120 -0.76 -11.37 11.01
CA ALA A 120 -0.16 -10.22 10.33
C ALA A 120 -1.24 -9.27 9.79
N ASN A 121 -0.96 -7.96 9.85
CA ASN A 121 -1.77 -6.90 9.28
C ASN A 121 -0.94 -6.07 8.31
N ILE A 122 -1.41 -5.94 7.08
CA ILE A 122 -0.74 -5.21 6.01
C ILE A 122 -1.64 -4.06 5.54
N MET A 123 -1.11 -2.85 5.58
CA MET A 123 -1.85 -1.62 5.32
C MET A 123 -1.09 -0.79 4.28
N ILE A 124 -1.47 -0.85 3.01
CA ILE A 124 -0.77 -0.10 1.95
C ILE A 124 -1.77 0.65 1.09
N GLY A 125 -1.72 1.98 1.12
CA GLY A 125 -2.61 2.83 0.34
C GLY A 125 -2.86 4.18 0.99
N PRO A 126 -3.92 4.90 0.58
CA PRO A 126 -4.25 6.19 1.16
C PRO A 126 -4.97 6.04 2.50
N PHE A 127 -4.29 6.43 3.57
CA PHE A 127 -4.86 6.43 4.92
C PHE A 127 -5.04 7.84 5.49
N TYR A 128 -6.02 8.00 6.37
CA TYR A 128 -6.40 9.23 7.05
C TYR A 128 -6.48 8.95 8.57
N ALA A 129 -7.39 9.60 9.30
CA ALA A 129 -7.50 9.50 10.76
C ALA A 129 -7.67 8.07 11.29
N GLU A 130 -8.16 7.14 10.47
CA GLU A 130 -8.30 5.72 10.79
C GLU A 130 -6.96 4.96 10.89
N SER A 131 -5.85 5.54 10.43
CA SER A 131 -4.51 4.94 10.52
C SER A 131 -4.18 4.47 11.94
N MET A 132 -4.40 5.34 12.92
CA MET A 132 -4.15 5.04 14.33
C MET A 132 -5.15 4.00 14.86
N LEU A 133 -6.42 4.11 14.47
CA LEU A 133 -7.46 3.15 14.87
C LEU A 133 -7.16 1.73 14.37
N PHE A 134 -6.62 1.58 13.16
CA PHE A 134 -6.26 0.27 12.61
C PHE A 134 -5.03 -0.27 13.31
N SER A 135 -3.95 0.51 13.27
CA SER A 135 -2.65 0.09 13.79
C SER A 135 -2.72 -0.28 15.27
N GLU A 136 -3.42 0.49 16.09
CA GLU A 136 -3.57 0.18 17.52
C GLU A 136 -4.39 -1.09 17.76
N THR A 137 -5.47 -1.29 17.00
CA THR A 137 -6.30 -2.49 17.15
C THR A 137 -5.52 -3.76 16.82
N PHE A 138 -4.80 -3.78 15.70
CA PHE A 138 -3.97 -4.93 15.32
C PHE A 138 -2.77 -5.14 16.25
N TYR A 139 -2.20 -4.04 16.79
CA TYR A 139 -1.17 -4.12 17.83
C TYR A 139 -1.68 -4.82 19.09
N ARG A 140 -2.87 -4.43 19.59
CA ARG A 140 -3.47 -5.00 20.81
C ARG A 140 -3.73 -6.50 20.73
N ILE A 141 -4.04 -7.02 19.53
CA ILE A 141 -4.25 -8.46 19.33
C ILE A 141 -2.96 -9.24 19.00
N GLY A 142 -1.81 -8.54 18.91
CA GLY A 142 -0.49 -9.11 18.72
C GLY A 142 -0.13 -9.43 17.27
N SER A 143 -0.74 -8.74 16.30
CA SER A 143 -0.39 -8.89 14.89
C SER A 143 0.93 -8.19 14.57
N ILE A 144 1.81 -8.83 13.78
CA ILE A 144 2.93 -8.13 13.14
C ILE A 144 2.38 -7.21 12.05
N GLN A 145 2.89 -6.00 11.93
CA GLN A 145 2.29 -4.97 11.10
C GLN A 145 3.27 -4.37 10.10
N LEU A 146 2.77 -4.21 8.86
CA LEU A 146 3.41 -3.41 7.84
C LEU A 146 2.45 -2.34 7.38
N ALA A 147 2.91 -1.10 7.38
CA ALA A 147 2.15 0.04 6.89
C ALA A 147 2.89 0.79 5.78
N GLY A 148 2.14 1.42 4.88
CA GLY A 148 2.67 2.26 3.81
C GLY A 148 1.65 3.27 3.32
N THR A 149 2.03 4.54 3.29
CA THR A 149 1.18 5.64 2.80
C THR A 149 2.03 6.78 2.24
N ALA A 150 1.52 7.46 1.20
CA ALA A 150 2.11 8.71 0.72
C ALA A 150 1.50 9.95 1.38
N ARG A 151 0.58 9.76 2.33
CA ARG A 151 0.02 10.86 3.15
C ARG A 151 0.95 11.15 4.33
N GLY A 152 1.84 12.12 4.15
CA GLY A 152 2.87 12.48 5.12
C GLY A 152 2.38 12.70 6.55
N TYR A 153 1.18 13.25 6.72
CA TYR A 153 0.59 13.50 8.04
C TYR A 153 0.11 12.22 8.77
N GLN A 154 0.02 11.07 8.10
CA GLN A 154 -0.31 9.78 8.73
C GLN A 154 0.91 8.90 9.03
N ILE A 155 2.04 9.17 8.38
CA ILE A 155 3.28 8.40 8.54
C ILE A 155 3.72 8.32 10.02
N PRO A 156 3.65 9.38 10.84
CA PRO A 156 4.05 9.29 12.25
C PRO A 156 3.23 8.30 13.07
N PHE A 157 1.93 8.12 12.79
CA PHE A 157 1.10 7.16 13.52
C PHE A 157 1.54 5.72 13.22
N PHE A 158 1.82 5.42 11.95
CA PHE A 158 2.33 4.11 11.58
C PHE A 158 3.76 3.87 12.08
N ALA A 159 4.62 4.89 12.07
CA ALA A 159 5.99 4.79 12.56
C ALA A 159 6.09 4.42 14.04
N VAL A 160 5.09 4.79 14.85
CA VAL A 160 5.07 4.49 16.29
C VAL A 160 4.52 3.09 16.59
N VAL A 161 3.61 2.58 15.76
CA VAL A 161 2.81 1.38 16.08
C VAL A 161 3.16 0.16 15.23
N CYS A 162 3.67 0.34 14.01
CA CYS A 162 3.93 -0.75 13.08
C CYS A 162 5.40 -1.20 13.11
N ASP A 163 5.62 -2.51 12.93
CA ASP A 163 6.96 -3.11 12.89
C ASP A 163 7.73 -2.72 11.62
N TYR A 164 7.00 -2.60 10.50
CA TYR A 164 7.54 -2.21 9.21
C TYR A 164 6.78 -1.01 8.63
N LEU A 165 7.52 -0.09 8.01
CA LEU A 165 6.97 1.13 7.43
C LEU A 165 7.56 1.40 6.05
N LEU A 166 6.68 1.71 5.10
CA LEU A 166 7.02 2.31 3.81
C LEU A 166 6.66 3.80 3.85
N ILE A 167 7.63 4.65 3.51
CA ILE A 167 7.50 6.10 3.61
C ILE A 167 7.30 6.69 2.21
N ALA A 168 6.23 7.48 2.06
CA ALA A 168 6.01 8.33 0.90
C ALA A 168 6.08 7.56 -0.44
N GLU A 169 7.11 7.80 -1.25
CA GLU A 169 7.23 7.25 -2.60
C GLU A 169 7.54 5.74 -2.63
N GLU A 170 7.96 5.17 -1.50
CA GLU A 170 8.27 3.74 -1.39
C GLU A 170 7.07 2.83 -1.71
N ILE A 171 5.83 3.30 -1.45
CA ILE A 171 4.64 2.53 -1.82
C ILE A 171 4.45 2.44 -3.33
N TYR A 172 4.83 3.46 -4.10
CA TYR A 172 4.70 3.45 -5.56
C TYR A 172 5.76 2.54 -6.20
N ALA A 173 6.93 2.46 -5.56
CA ALA A 173 7.93 1.47 -5.92
C ALA A 173 7.51 0.05 -5.55
N ALA A 174 6.57 -0.12 -4.62
CA ALA A 174 6.17 -1.45 -4.16
C ALA A 174 5.58 -2.33 -5.26
N GLY A 175 4.67 -1.79 -6.07
CA GLY A 175 4.11 -2.52 -7.21
C GLY A 175 5.21 -3.00 -8.16
N ALA A 176 6.13 -2.11 -8.55
CA ALA A 176 7.23 -2.41 -9.47
C ALA A 176 8.26 -3.40 -8.88
N TYR A 177 8.58 -3.22 -7.60
CA TYR A 177 9.54 -4.07 -6.89
C TYR A 177 9.04 -5.50 -6.79
N VAL A 178 7.75 -5.65 -6.52
CA VAL A 178 7.10 -6.92 -6.28
C VAL A 178 6.76 -7.65 -7.58
N SER A 179 6.23 -6.94 -8.59
CA SER A 179 5.95 -7.51 -9.91
C SER A 179 7.22 -7.80 -10.72
N LYS A 180 8.35 -7.19 -10.35
CA LYS A 180 9.60 -7.16 -11.13
C LYS A 180 9.40 -6.70 -12.57
N ASP A 181 8.37 -5.89 -12.82
CA ASP A 181 8.09 -5.33 -14.14
C ASP A 181 9.17 -4.31 -14.53
N VAL A 182 9.99 -4.67 -15.52
CA VAL A 182 11.09 -3.85 -16.02
C VAL A 182 10.64 -2.50 -16.56
N GLY A 183 9.43 -2.40 -17.11
CA GLY A 183 8.85 -1.16 -17.61
C GLY A 183 8.44 -0.23 -16.46
N GLN A 184 7.81 -0.77 -15.41
CA GLN A 184 7.43 0.02 -14.24
C GLN A 184 8.67 0.51 -13.47
N VAL A 185 9.69 -0.34 -13.30
CA VAL A 185 10.98 0.03 -12.71
C VAL A 185 11.68 1.10 -13.56
N GLY A 186 11.64 0.98 -14.89
CA GLY A 186 12.18 1.96 -15.82
C GLY A 186 11.49 3.33 -15.71
N SER A 187 10.16 3.35 -15.59
CA SER A 187 9.37 4.58 -15.41
C SER A 187 9.77 5.34 -14.13
N ILE A 188 9.88 4.62 -13.01
CA ILE A 188 10.31 5.21 -11.72
C ILE A 188 11.69 5.87 -11.87
N ARG A 189 12.65 5.16 -12.47
CA ARG A 189 13.99 5.68 -12.68
C ARG A 189 14.01 6.91 -13.60
N GLY A 190 13.17 6.92 -14.65
CA GLY A 190 13.01 8.08 -15.53
C GLY A 190 12.46 9.30 -14.80
N GLN A 191 11.46 9.11 -13.93
CA GLN A 191 10.90 10.17 -13.10
C GLN A 191 11.95 10.75 -12.14
N ASP A 192 12.76 9.92 -11.50
CA ASP A 192 13.81 10.37 -10.60
C ASP A 192 14.90 11.18 -11.33
N ILE A 193 15.31 10.74 -12.52
CA ILE A 193 16.24 11.52 -13.36
C ILE A 193 15.62 12.87 -13.71
N GLY A 194 14.33 12.89 -14.09
CA GLY A 194 13.61 14.14 -14.37
C GLY A 194 13.59 15.09 -13.17
N LYS A 195 13.33 14.59 -11.96
CA LYS A 195 13.38 15.37 -10.72
C LYS A 195 14.78 15.94 -10.46
N ILE A 196 15.84 15.15 -10.67
CA ILE A 196 17.23 15.60 -10.51
C ILE A 196 17.56 16.71 -11.52
N ILE A 197 17.15 16.56 -12.78
CA ILE A 197 17.36 17.59 -13.81
C ILE A 197 16.61 18.87 -13.43
N ALA A 198 15.34 18.77 -13.03
CA ALA A 198 14.56 19.92 -12.58
C ALA A 198 15.21 20.62 -11.38
N LEU A 199 15.71 19.85 -10.40
CA LEU A 199 16.43 20.39 -9.25
C LEU A 199 17.71 21.12 -9.66
N ALA A 200 18.50 20.54 -10.56
CA ALA A 200 19.70 21.18 -11.08
C ALA A 200 19.37 22.50 -11.79
N LEU A 201 18.33 22.52 -12.63
CA LEU A 201 17.86 23.73 -13.30
C LEU A 201 17.38 24.80 -12.31
N MET A 202 16.66 24.40 -11.26
CA MET A 202 16.25 25.31 -10.18
C MET A 202 17.47 25.93 -9.48
N ILE A 203 18.48 25.13 -9.12
CA ILE A 203 19.71 25.61 -8.47
C ILE A 203 20.46 26.59 -9.38
N VAL A 204 20.66 26.24 -10.65
CA VAL A 204 21.28 27.12 -11.64
C VAL A 204 20.50 28.43 -11.76
N GLY A 205 19.17 28.36 -11.76
CA GLY A 205 18.36 29.55 -11.88
C GLY A 205 18.40 30.47 -10.66
N VAL A 206 18.45 29.90 -9.46
CA VAL A 206 18.69 30.65 -8.22
C VAL A 206 20.06 31.34 -8.27
N LEU A 207 21.12 30.64 -8.68
CA LEU A 207 22.47 31.19 -8.77
C LEU A 207 22.58 32.31 -9.81
N LEU A 208 22.00 32.14 -11.00
CA LEU A 208 21.98 33.18 -12.03
C LEU A 208 21.27 34.45 -11.55
N THR A 209 20.14 34.28 -10.85
CA THR A 209 19.38 35.40 -10.28
C THR A 209 20.19 36.11 -9.19
N LEU A 210 20.86 35.37 -8.31
CA LEU A 210 21.74 35.93 -7.27
C LEU A 210 22.92 36.72 -7.85
N LEU A 211 23.45 36.31 -9.00
CA LEU A 211 24.53 37.00 -9.72
C LEU A 211 24.03 38.19 -10.55
N GLY A 212 22.75 38.57 -10.45
CA GLY A 212 22.16 39.73 -11.13
C GLY A 212 21.76 39.48 -12.60
N SER A 213 21.78 38.23 -13.06
CA SER A 213 21.35 37.87 -14.42
C SER A 213 19.84 37.74 -14.51
N ASN A 214 19.20 38.62 -15.29
CA ASN A 214 17.75 38.58 -15.56
C ASN A 214 17.36 37.63 -16.71
N VAL A 215 18.29 36.80 -17.20
CA VAL A 215 18.07 35.91 -18.37
C VAL A 215 16.86 35.00 -18.16
N LEU A 216 16.70 34.42 -16.98
CA LEU A 216 15.57 33.53 -16.68
C LEU A 216 14.25 34.27 -16.53
N VAL A 217 14.26 35.45 -15.91
CA VAL A 217 13.06 36.29 -15.78
C VAL A 217 12.57 36.74 -17.16
N ASN A 218 13.49 37.02 -18.08
CA ASN A 218 13.15 37.39 -19.46
C ASN A 218 12.67 36.17 -20.26
N PHE A 219 13.25 34.99 -20.04
CA PHE A 219 12.81 33.74 -20.67
C PHE A 219 11.40 33.32 -20.23
N MET A 220 11.03 33.50 -18.95
CA MET A 220 9.69 33.17 -18.45
C MET A 220 8.59 34.18 -18.82
N LYS A 221 8.96 35.33 -19.42
CA LYS A 221 8.00 36.34 -19.91
C LYS A 221 7.55 36.10 -21.36
N LEU A 222 8.17 35.15 -22.04
CA LEU A 222 7.77 34.62 -23.36
C LEU A 222 6.63 33.61 -23.18
#